data_AF-A0A7M2GR16-F1
#
_entry.id   AF-A0A7M2GR16-F1
#
_cell.length_a   1.000
_cell.length_b   1.000
_cell.length_c   1.000
_cell.angle_alpha   90.00
_cell.angle_beta   90.00
_cell.angle_gamma   90.00
#
_symmetry.space_group_name_H-M   'P 1'
#
loop_
_entity.id
_entity.type
_entity.pdbx_description
1 polymer ?
#
loop_
_entity_poly.entity_id
_entity_poly.type
_entity_poly.pdbx_seq_one_letter_code
_entity_poly.pdbx_strand_id
1 'polypeptide(L)' 'MRVEFEIRGSFTVPEGTMLVPDTEHIFLLPTGQIVSAYPVIEMASGPDGDDHRDLSWDEASLLGICLDLTHRYSDLTADD' A
#
# COMPACT_ATOMS: atom_id res chain seq x y z
N MET A 1 -0.93 10.51 -21.49
CA MET A 1 0.40 10.07 -21.02
C MET A 1 0.18 9.03 -19.94
N ARG A 2 1.00 7.98 -19.85
CA ARG A 2 0.84 6.91 -18.87
C ARG A 2 2.11 6.82 -18.03
N VAL A 3 1.95 6.75 -16.71
CA VAL A 3 3.03 6.46 -15.78
C VAL A 3 2.86 5.01 -15.33
N GLU A 4 3.87 4.18 -15.56
CA GLU A 4 3.94 2.81 -15.08
C GLU A 4 5.02 2.76 -13.99
N PHE A 5 4.69 2.17 -12.84
CA PHE A 5 5.61 2.09 -11.71
C PHE A 5 5.39 0.76 -10.95
N GLU A 6 6.44 0.31 -10.27
CA GLU A 6 6.43 -0.88 -9.41
C GLU A 6 7.08 -0.50 -8.07
N ILE A 7 6.46 -0.86 -6.95
CA ILE A 7 7.00 -0.63 -5.60
C ILE A 7 7.42 -1.99 -5.03
N ARG A 8 8.69 -2.10 -4.62
CA ARG A 8 9.23 -3.24 -3.88
C ARG A 8 9.81 -2.77 -2.57
N GLY A 9 9.51 -3.48 -1.49
CA GLY A 9 10.03 -3.18 -0.16
C GLY A 9 9.77 -4.32 0.81
N SER A 10 10.23 -4.15 2.04
CA SER A 10 9.96 -5.06 3.15
C SER A 10 9.75 -4.25 4.43
N PHE A 11 9.01 -4.84 5.37
CA PHE A 11 8.85 -4.32 6.73
C PHE A 11 8.83 -5.52 7.69
N THR A 12 9.26 -5.28 8.92
CA THR A 12 9.24 -6.32 9.96
C THR A 12 7.90 -6.29 10.70
N VAL A 13 7.43 -7.46 11.09
CA VAL A 13 6.21 -7.64 11.87
C VAL A 13 6.51 -8.43 13.15
N PRO A 14 5.72 -8.27 14.23
CA PRO A 14 5.89 -9.07 15.44
C PRO A 14 5.72 -10.57 15.19
N GLU A 15 6.43 -11.37 15.99
CA GLU A 15 6.26 -12.83 16.01
C GLU A 15 4.79 -13.22 16.28
N GLY A 16 4.29 -14.23 15.57
CA GLY A 16 2.90 -14.65 15.62
C GLY A 16 1.96 -13.88 14.68
N THR A 17 2.49 -12.96 13.87
CA THR A 17 1.74 -12.36 12.75
C THR A 17 1.38 -13.45 11.73
N MET A 18 0.16 -13.40 11.22
CA MET A 18 -0.34 -14.34 10.21
C MET A 18 -0.81 -13.59 8.96
N LEU A 19 -0.53 -14.13 7.78
CA LEU A 19 -1.19 -13.69 6.55
C LEU A 19 -2.67 -14.05 6.63
N VAL A 20 -3.56 -13.11 6.30
CA VAL A 20 -5.00 -13.37 6.23
C VAL A 20 -5.30 -14.24 5.00
N PRO A 21 -6.04 -15.36 5.15
CA PRO A 21 -6.37 -16.24 4.04
C PRO A 21 -7.03 -15.50 2.87
N ASP A 22 -6.74 -15.96 1.65
CA ASP A 22 -7.25 -15.39 0.39
C ASP A 22 -6.88 -13.92 0.14
N THR A 23 -5.86 -13.42 0.84
CA THR A 23 -5.27 -12.09 0.62
C THR A 23 -3.76 -12.21 0.50
N GLU A 24 -3.16 -11.33 -0.30
CA GLU A 24 -1.71 -11.34 -0.54
C GLU A 24 -1.00 -10.22 0.23
N HIS A 25 -1.71 -9.34 0.92
CA HIS A 25 -1.15 -8.10 1.46
C HIS A 25 -1.76 -7.68 2.80
N ILE A 26 -2.60 -8.53 3.42
CA ILE A 26 -3.25 -8.27 4.71
C ILE A 26 -2.70 -9.22 5.76
N PHE A 27 -2.19 -8.66 6.85
CA PHE A 27 -1.53 -9.36 7.94
C PHE A 27 -2.29 -9.12 9.24
N LEU A 28 -2.62 -10.19 9.96
CA LEU A 28 -3.21 -10.15 11.29
C LEU A 28 -2.10 -10.21 12.34
N LEU A 29 -1.97 -9.14 13.11
CA LEU A 29 -1.04 -9.05 14.23
C LEU A 29 -1.51 -9.90 15.42
N PRO A 30 -0.60 -10.34 16.32
CA PRO A 30 -0.96 -11.08 17.53
C PRO A 30 -1.95 -10.36 18.45
N THR A 31 -1.97 -9.03 18.39
CA THR A 31 -2.89 -8.17 19.13
C THR A 31 -4.32 -8.19 18.58
N GLY A 32 -4.55 -8.81 17.43
CA GLY A 32 -5.82 -8.79 16.68
C GLY A 32 -5.97 -7.61 15.72
N GLN A 33 -4.98 -6.71 15.64
CA GLN A 33 -4.97 -5.59 14.70
C GLN A 33 -4.59 -6.07 13.28
N ILE A 34 -5.05 -5.36 12.25
CA ILE A 34 -4.72 -5.65 10.86
C ILE A 34 -3.71 -4.64 10.35
N VAL A 35 -2.68 -5.14 9.66
CA VAL A 35 -1.75 -4.35 8.84
C VAL A 35 -2.00 -4.70 7.39
N SER A 36 -2.05 -3.69 6.51
CA SER A 36 -2.19 -3.92 5.07
C SER A 36 -1.11 -3.16 4.30
N ALA A 37 -0.41 -3.86 3.42
CA ALA A 37 0.59 -3.27 2.54
C ALA A 37 -0.06 -2.90 1.20
N TYR A 38 -0.30 -1.60 0.97
CA TYR A 38 -0.83 -1.11 -0.30
C TYR A 38 0.06 -0.01 -0.87
N PRO A 39 0.25 0.04 -2.20
CA PRO A 39 0.77 1.23 -2.83
C PRO A 39 -0.26 2.37 -2.66
N VAL A 40 0.22 3.52 -2.23
CA VAL A 40 -0.56 4.76 -2.15
C VAL A 40 0.05 5.76 -3.12
N ILE A 41 -0.81 6.44 -3.88
CA ILE A 41 -0.41 7.65 -4.61
C ILE A 41 -0.77 8.83 -3.73
N GLU A 42 0.18 9.74 -3.52
CA GLU A 42 -0.02 10.92 -2.69
C GLU A 42 -0.05 12.19 -3.54
N MET A 43 -0.67 13.23 -2.99
CA MET A 43 -0.59 14.60 -3.50
C MET A 43 0.00 15.53 -2.43
N ALA A 44 0.77 16.50 -2.89
CA ALA A 44 1.24 17.66 -2.12
C ALA A 44 0.74 18.94 -2.78
N SER A 45 0.67 20.04 -2.02
CA SER A 45 0.22 21.34 -2.55
C SER A 45 1.23 21.99 -3.50
N GLY A 46 2.48 21.53 -3.48
CA GLY A 46 3.56 22.01 -4.34
C GLY A 46 4.80 21.11 -4.31
N PRO A 47 5.83 21.43 -5.11
CA PRO A 47 7.02 20.59 -5.27
C PRO A 47 7.89 20.48 -4.01
N ASP A 48 7.82 21.46 -3.11
CA ASP A 48 8.59 21.51 -1.86
C ASP A 48 7.68 21.36 -0.61
N GLY A 49 6.42 20.95 -0.81
CA GLY A 49 5.46 20.78 0.29
C GLY A 49 5.68 19.46 1.01
N ASP A 50 5.72 19.49 2.35
CA ASP A 50 5.72 18.29 3.20
C ASP A 50 4.29 17.92 3.65
N ASP A 51 3.28 18.47 2.97
CA ASP A 51 1.85 18.28 3.26
C ASP A 51 1.25 17.11 2.48
N HIS A 52 2.07 16.07 2.29
CA HIS A 52 1.70 14.85 1.59
C HIS A 52 0.46 14.21 2.22
N ARG A 53 -0.47 13.83 1.36
CA ARG A 53 -1.65 13.05 1.73
C ARG A 53 -2.03 12.08 0.63
N ASP A 54 -2.71 11.02 1.02
CA ASP A 54 -3.30 10.06 0.08
C ASP A 54 -4.21 10.77 -0.94
N LEU A 55 -4.02 10.41 -2.21
CA LEU A 55 -4.94 10.73 -3.30
C LEU A 55 -6.09 9.73 -3.25
N SER A 56 -7.29 10.21 -2.91
CA SER A 56 -8.47 9.36 -2.95
C SER A 56 -8.89 9.02 -4.40
N TRP A 57 -9.65 7.93 -4.55
CA TRP A 57 -10.19 7.51 -5.84
C TRP A 57 -11.11 8.56 -6.48
N ASP A 58 -11.94 9.23 -5.67
CA ASP A 58 -12.85 10.27 -6.16
C ASP A 58 -12.07 11.50 -6.64
N GLU A 59 -11.07 11.94 -5.89
CA GLU A 59 -10.20 13.04 -6.28
C GLU A 59 -9.39 12.71 -7.54
N ALA A 60 -8.86 11.48 -7.63
CA ALA A 60 -8.19 11.00 -8.83
C ALA A 60 -9.13 11.10 -10.04
N SER A 61 -10.37 10.62 -9.89
CA SER A 61 -11.39 10.72 -10.94
C SER A 61 -11.70 12.16 -11.34
N LEU A 62 -11.82 13.09 -10.38
CA LEU A 62 -12.05 14.51 -10.65
C LEU A 62 -10.88 15.17 -11.40
N LEU A 63 -9.65 14.69 -11.18
CA LEU A 63 -8.44 15.13 -11.86
C LEU A 63 -8.19 14.42 -13.21
N GLY A 64 -9.08 13.49 -13.60
CA GLY A 64 -8.91 12.67 -14.81
C GLY A 64 -7.78 11.63 -14.69
N ILE A 65 -7.35 11.32 -13.46
CA ILE A 65 -6.37 10.28 -13.15
C ILE A 65 -7.13 8.96 -13.01
N CYS A 66 -6.86 8.02 -13.92
CA CYS A 66 -7.32 6.65 -13.79
C CYS A 66 -6.28 5.85 -12.99
N LEU A 67 -6.63 5.46 -11.77
CA LEU A 67 -5.82 4.55 -10.97
C LEU A 67 -6.21 3.11 -11.32
N ASP A 68 -5.24 2.28 -11.66
CA ASP A 68 -5.44 0.85 -11.93
C ASP A 68 -4.37 0.06 -11.17
N LEU A 69 -4.78 -0.62 -10.10
CA LEU A 69 -3.90 -1.36 -9.20
C LEU A 69 -4.12 -2.86 -9.41
N THR A 70 -3.40 -3.43 -10.37
CA THR A 70 -3.60 -4.82 -10.84
C THR A 70 -2.78 -5.87 -10.09
N HIS A 71 -1.67 -5.49 -9.45
CA HIS A 71 -0.79 -6.42 -8.74
C HIS A 71 -0.66 -6.04 -7.26
N ARG A 72 -0.97 -6.99 -6.37
CA ARG A 72 -0.94 -6.85 -4.91
C ARG A 72 -0.21 -8.03 -4.27
N TYR A 73 0.97 -8.38 -4.74
CA TYR A 73 1.69 -9.53 -4.19
C TYR A 73 2.51 -9.15 -2.96
N SER A 74 2.29 -9.82 -1.83
CA SER A 74 3.23 -9.84 -0.70
C SER A 74 3.29 -11.25 -0.11
N ASP A 75 4.40 -11.58 0.52
CA ASP A 75 4.64 -12.90 1.10
C ASP A 75 5.21 -12.74 2.52
N LEU A 76 4.89 -13.67 3.42
CA LEU A 76 5.39 -13.68 4.79
C LEU A 76 6.46 -14.76 4.92
N THR A 77 7.72 -14.34 5.02
CA THR A 77 8.85 -15.23 5.27
C THR A 77 9.22 -15.22 6.74
N ALA A 78 9.51 -16.38 7.32
CA ALA A 78 10.11 -16.47 8.66
C ALA A 78 11.56 -15.96 8.60
N ASP A 79 11.99 -15.24 9.66
CA ASP A 79 13.41 -14.95 9.85
C ASP A 79 14.15 -16.25 10.24
N ASP A 80 15.32 -16.48 9.64
CA ASP A 80 16.22 -17.63 9.92
C ASP A 80 16.81 -17.60 11.34
#